data_AF-I8QGU9-F1
#
_entry.id   AF-I8QGU9-F1
#
_cell.length_a   1.000
_cell.length_b   1.000
_cell.length_c   1.000
_cell.angle_alpha   90.00
_cell.angle_beta   90.00
_cell.angle_gamma   90.00
#
_symmetry.space_group_name_H-M   'P 1'
#
loop_
_entity.id
_entity.type
_entity.pdbx_description
1 polymer ?
#
loop_
_entity_poly.entity_id
_entity_poly.type
_entity_poly.pdbx_seq_one_letter_code
_entity_poly.pdbx_strand_id
1 'polypeptide(L)'
;MINPRDRMEALRSARAQVEDYARGAPNLEILVDDEEFPTEYELRFTQPSLAPGPDPDAEPVPIAEHEVVIVLGASFPQTPPAVFWESPIFHPNIFPNYDSAPSREQPEYRGLVCLGDLLGDFTPELDFGALCQTIVDLAGFRGVGIVDVDDNGEPSANFYDKAAAVWFSRNAGRLADLIGAAAATLPGGPGRLWRGGGSYRNQVEPLGPEEPRVFRTLPSSRGVDFGGR
;
A
#
# COMPACT_ATOMS: atom_id res chain seq x y z
N MET A 1 -10.16 20.25 -15.57
CA MET A 1 -9.67 19.61 -16.80
C MET A 1 -8.15 19.73 -16.78
N ILE A 2 -7.45 18.60 -16.73
CA ILE A 2 -5.98 18.58 -16.65
C ILE A 2 -5.41 18.76 -18.04
N ASN A 3 -4.33 19.53 -18.17
CA ASN A 3 -3.60 19.63 -19.41
C ASN A 3 -3.04 18.25 -19.80
N PRO A 4 -3.39 17.71 -20.98
CA PRO A 4 -2.95 16.37 -21.39
C PRO A 4 -1.43 16.19 -21.37
N ARG A 5 -0.66 17.25 -21.66
CA ARG A 5 0.81 17.18 -21.64
C ARG A 5 1.34 16.98 -20.23
N ASP A 6 0.85 17.77 -19.28
CA ASP A 6 1.26 17.70 -17.87
C ASP A 6 0.93 16.33 -17.28
N ARG A 7 -0.23 15.76 -17.65
CA ARG A 7 -0.58 14.37 -17.28
C ARG A 7 0.42 13.36 -17.86
N MET A 8 0.71 13.43 -19.15
CA MET A 8 1.64 12.50 -19.80
C MET A 8 3.05 12.58 -19.22
N GLU A 9 3.53 13.79 -18.91
CA GLU A 9 4.83 13.99 -18.26
C GLU A 9 4.86 13.39 -16.86
N ALA A 10 3.80 13.56 -16.08
CA ALA A 10 3.67 12.96 -14.76
C ALA A 10 3.63 11.42 -14.81
N LEU A 11 2.89 10.83 -15.75
CA LEU A 11 2.85 9.37 -15.93
C LEU A 11 4.24 8.81 -16.30
N ARG A 12 4.96 9.48 -17.20
CA ARG A 12 6.34 9.09 -17.56
C ARG A 12 7.31 9.23 -16.39
N SER A 13 7.18 10.28 -15.59
CA SER A 13 8.01 10.48 -14.40
C SER A 13 7.74 9.38 -13.36
N ALA A 14 6.48 9.10 -13.05
CA ALA A 14 6.08 8.03 -12.13
C ALA A 14 6.67 6.68 -12.58
N ARG A 15 6.51 6.34 -13.87
CA ARG A 15 7.07 5.12 -14.44
C ARG A 15 8.59 5.04 -14.25
N ALA A 16 9.32 6.09 -14.61
CA ALA A 16 10.79 6.10 -14.51
C ALA A 16 11.28 5.89 -13.07
N GLN A 17 10.57 6.46 -12.08
CA GLN A 17 10.85 6.29 -10.66
C GLN A 17 10.55 4.87 -10.18
N VAL A 18 9.41 4.29 -10.59
CA VAL A 18 9.05 2.89 -10.29
C VAL A 18 10.08 1.92 -10.87
N GLU A 19 10.51 2.13 -12.13
CA GLU A 19 11.54 1.32 -12.78
C GLU A 19 12.91 1.45 -12.09
N ASP A 20 13.29 2.64 -11.62
CA ASP A 20 14.53 2.84 -10.86
C ASP A 20 14.51 2.09 -9.52
N TYR A 21 13.41 2.19 -8.79
CA TYR A 21 13.22 1.44 -7.54
C TYR A 21 13.26 -0.08 -7.77
N ALA A 22 12.56 -0.58 -8.79
CA ALA A 22 12.53 -2.01 -9.12
C ALA A 22 13.93 -2.57 -9.46
N ARG A 23 14.81 -1.77 -10.08
CA ARG A 23 16.21 -2.17 -10.34
C ARG A 23 17.00 -2.44 -9.06
N GLY A 24 16.65 -1.78 -7.95
CA GLY A 24 17.28 -1.97 -6.64
C GLY A 24 16.62 -3.03 -5.76
N ALA A 25 15.42 -3.51 -6.11
CA ALA A 25 14.59 -4.38 -5.27
C ALA A 25 14.40 -5.78 -5.92
N PRO A 26 15.36 -6.71 -5.76
CA PRO A 26 15.34 -8.00 -6.49
C PRO A 26 14.22 -8.96 -6.09
N ASN A 27 13.52 -8.70 -4.97
CA ASN A 27 12.35 -9.46 -4.49
C ASN A 27 11.01 -8.80 -4.85
N LEU A 28 11.03 -7.75 -5.68
CA LEU A 28 9.86 -7.03 -6.16
C LEU A 28 9.69 -7.26 -7.66
N GLU A 29 8.55 -7.80 -8.04
CA GLU A 29 8.05 -7.81 -9.42
C GLU A 29 7.04 -6.67 -9.58
N ILE A 30 7.13 -5.95 -10.70
CA ILE A 30 6.19 -4.89 -11.03
C ILE A 30 5.59 -5.17 -12.40
N LEU A 31 4.27 -5.20 -12.45
CA LEU A 31 3.50 -5.32 -13.68
C LEU A 31 2.75 -4.03 -13.94
N VAL A 32 2.49 -3.73 -15.22
CA VAL A 32 1.80 -2.51 -15.66
C VAL A 32 0.70 -2.82 -16.67
N ASP A 33 -0.34 -1.99 -16.68
CA ASP A 33 -1.43 -2.06 -17.65
C ASP A 33 -1.02 -1.59 -19.06
N ASP A 34 -0.18 -0.56 -19.14
CA ASP A 34 0.38 -0.01 -20.38
C ASP A 34 1.90 0.17 -20.30
N GLU A 35 2.60 -0.14 -21.40
CA GLU A 35 4.05 -0.08 -21.46
C GLU A 35 4.62 1.34 -21.64
N GLU A 36 3.85 2.33 -22.12
CA GLU A 36 4.32 3.69 -22.34
C GLU A 36 3.79 4.66 -21.27
N PHE A 37 2.50 4.57 -20.97
CA PHE A 37 1.77 5.44 -20.04
C PHE A 37 0.96 4.64 -19.02
N PRO A 38 1.63 3.83 -18.18
CA PRO A 38 0.96 3.04 -17.16
C PRO A 38 0.08 3.90 -16.25
N THR A 39 -1.17 3.49 -16.10
CA THR A 39 -2.10 4.06 -15.11
C THR A 39 -2.35 3.13 -13.95
N GLU A 40 -1.90 1.88 -14.05
CA GLU A 40 -1.93 0.91 -12.96
C GLU A 40 -0.57 0.20 -12.83
N TYR A 41 -0.13 0.00 -11.60
CA TYR A 41 1.08 -0.75 -11.27
C TYR A 41 0.72 -1.83 -10.27
N GLU A 42 0.90 -3.09 -10.63
CA GLU A 42 0.78 -4.23 -9.71
C GLU A 42 2.17 -4.58 -9.17
N LEU A 43 2.33 -4.49 -7.86
CA LEU A 43 3.53 -4.85 -7.13
C LEU A 43 3.32 -6.24 -6.51
N ARG A 44 4.22 -7.16 -6.81
CA ARG A 44 4.30 -8.48 -6.19
C ARG A 44 5.61 -8.63 -5.45
N PHE A 45 5.57 -8.93 -4.16
CA PHE A 45 6.79 -9.05 -3.35
C PHE A 45 6.63 -9.99 -2.17
N THR A 46 7.78 -10.37 -1.60
CA THR A 46 7.83 -11.15 -0.36
C THR A 46 8.33 -10.30 0.81
N GLN A 47 7.53 -10.20 1.88
CA GLN A 47 7.84 -9.51 3.12
C GLN A 47 7.00 -10.13 4.27
N PRO A 48 7.59 -10.58 5.39
CA PRO A 48 6.80 -11.13 6.50
C PRO A 48 5.75 -10.16 7.03
N SER A 49 4.52 -10.64 7.18
CA SER A 49 3.33 -9.89 7.59
C SER A 49 2.27 -10.81 8.22
N LEU A 50 1.04 -10.31 8.39
CA LEU A 50 -0.09 -11.04 8.97
C LEU A 50 -1.29 -11.04 8.01
N ALA A 51 -1.94 -12.20 7.87
CA ALA A 51 -3.27 -12.35 7.28
C ALA A 51 -4.33 -12.46 8.38
N PRO A 52 -5.62 -12.22 8.05
CA PRO A 52 -6.71 -12.58 8.93
C PRO A 52 -6.66 -14.08 9.25
N GLY A 53 -7.10 -14.45 10.45
CA GLY A 53 -7.28 -15.85 10.81
C GLY A 53 -8.39 -16.52 9.96
N PRO A 54 -8.48 -17.86 9.99
CA PRO A 54 -9.49 -18.61 9.22
C PRO A 54 -10.93 -18.29 9.65
N ASP A 55 -11.12 -17.79 10.87
CA ASP A 55 -12.39 -17.37 11.44
C ASP A 55 -12.29 -15.92 11.94
N PRO A 56 -13.40 -15.15 12.02
CA PRO A 56 -13.39 -13.73 12.43
C PRO A 56 -12.78 -13.46 13.82
N ASP A 57 -12.85 -14.44 14.72
CA ASP A 57 -12.32 -14.34 16.10
C ASP A 57 -10.95 -15.04 16.25
N ALA A 58 -10.42 -15.63 15.18
CA ALA A 58 -9.14 -16.33 15.22
C ALA A 58 -7.97 -15.35 15.26
N GLU A 59 -6.85 -15.80 15.85
CA GLU A 59 -5.59 -15.05 15.81
C GLU A 59 -5.11 -14.88 14.36
N PRO A 60 -4.54 -13.72 14.00
CA PRO A 60 -3.95 -13.51 12.70
C PRO A 60 -2.79 -14.48 12.47
N VAL A 61 -2.62 -14.90 11.22
CA VAL A 61 -1.63 -15.91 10.84
C VAL A 61 -0.48 -15.28 10.05
N PRO A 62 0.76 -15.75 10.20
CA PRO A 62 1.87 -15.25 9.40
C PRO A 62 1.67 -15.49 7.91
N ILE A 63 1.97 -14.47 7.10
CA ILE A 63 2.07 -14.52 5.64
C ILE A 63 3.34 -13.82 5.20
N ALA A 64 3.68 -13.97 3.92
CA ALA A 64 4.81 -13.23 3.35
C ALA A 64 4.61 -12.76 1.92
N GLU A 65 3.67 -13.33 1.16
CA GLU A 65 3.43 -12.96 -0.23
C GLU A 65 2.40 -11.84 -0.29
N HIS A 66 2.71 -10.80 -1.06
CA HIS A 66 1.88 -9.61 -1.18
C HIS A 66 1.66 -9.22 -2.62
N GLU A 67 0.42 -8.84 -2.90
CA GLU A 67 -0.03 -8.24 -4.16
C GLU A 67 -0.70 -6.91 -3.84
N VAL A 68 -0.19 -5.84 -4.44
CA VAL A 68 -0.64 -4.46 -4.20
C VAL A 68 -0.76 -3.73 -5.53
N VAL A 69 -1.85 -3.00 -5.74
CA VAL A 69 -2.06 -2.19 -6.94
C VAL A 69 -2.03 -0.70 -6.61
N ILE A 70 -1.26 0.06 -7.39
CA ILE A 70 -1.27 1.52 -7.40
C ILE A 70 -2.08 1.98 -8.62
N VAL A 71 -3.05 2.86 -8.43
CA VAL A 71 -3.94 3.37 -9.48
C VAL A 71 -3.78 4.88 -9.63
N LEU A 72 -3.46 5.32 -10.84
CA LEU A 72 -3.32 6.72 -11.25
C LEU A 72 -4.59 7.21 -11.93
N GLY A 73 -5.57 7.63 -11.12
CA GLY A 73 -6.89 8.07 -11.58
C GLY A 73 -6.84 9.19 -12.63
N ALA A 74 -7.97 9.47 -13.28
CA ALA A 74 -8.07 10.44 -14.38
C ALA A 74 -7.61 11.86 -13.98
N SER A 75 -7.65 12.16 -12.68
CA SER A 75 -7.23 13.44 -12.10
C SER A 75 -5.76 13.49 -11.67
N PHE A 76 -4.97 12.42 -11.84
CA PHE A 76 -3.52 12.45 -11.61
C PHE A 76 -2.82 13.43 -12.59
N PRO A 77 -1.84 14.25 -12.15
CA PRO A 77 -1.24 14.30 -10.81
C PRO A 77 -1.86 15.35 -9.87
N GLN A 78 -3.05 15.89 -10.17
CA GLN A 78 -3.72 16.85 -9.29
C GLN A 78 -4.35 16.17 -8.06
N THR A 79 -4.66 14.87 -8.19
CA THR A 79 -5.05 14.00 -7.10
C THR A 79 -3.98 12.94 -6.86
N PRO A 80 -3.80 12.49 -5.62
CA PRO A 80 -2.85 11.43 -5.33
C PRO A 80 -3.25 10.09 -5.98
N PRO A 81 -2.28 9.16 -6.10
CA PRO A 81 -2.60 7.77 -6.43
C PRO A 81 -3.47 7.13 -5.35
N ALA A 82 -4.33 6.19 -5.76
CA ALA A 82 -4.96 5.26 -4.85
C ALA A 82 -4.12 3.97 -4.77
N VAL A 83 -4.07 3.34 -3.61
CA VAL A 83 -3.34 2.08 -3.40
C VAL A 83 -4.26 1.06 -2.77
N PHE A 84 -4.31 -0.13 -3.36
CA PHE A 84 -5.16 -1.24 -2.95
C PHE A 84 -4.31 -2.47 -2.68
N TRP A 85 -4.54 -3.10 -1.53
CA TRP A 85 -3.93 -4.36 -1.17
C TRP A 85 -4.84 -5.51 -1.60
N GLU A 86 -4.36 -6.34 -2.53
CA GLU A 86 -5.17 -7.39 -3.17
C GLU A 86 -4.99 -8.74 -2.44
N SER A 87 -3.77 -9.07 -2.02
CA SER A 87 -3.51 -10.26 -1.20
C SER A 87 -4.11 -10.12 0.20
N PRO A 88 -4.71 -11.15 0.82
CA PRO A 88 -5.25 -11.05 2.17
C PRO A 88 -4.24 -10.47 3.17
N ILE A 89 -4.62 -9.42 3.90
CA ILE A 89 -3.75 -8.78 4.89
C ILE A 89 -4.56 -8.29 6.10
N PHE A 90 -3.97 -8.45 7.29
CA PHE A 90 -4.51 -7.97 8.55
C PHE A 90 -3.63 -6.84 9.09
N HIS A 91 -3.99 -5.60 8.73
CA HIS A 91 -3.13 -4.45 8.97
C HIS A 91 -3.98 -3.21 9.31
N PRO A 92 -3.61 -2.42 10.35
CA PRO A 92 -4.43 -1.30 10.80
C PRO A 92 -4.62 -0.23 9.71
N ASN A 93 -3.60 0.07 8.91
CA ASN A 93 -3.69 1.09 7.85
C ASN A 93 -4.28 0.58 6.52
N ILE A 94 -4.92 -0.59 6.48
CA ILE A 94 -5.50 -1.14 5.24
C ILE A 94 -6.95 -1.47 5.53
N PHE A 95 -7.87 -0.95 4.70
CA PHE A 95 -9.28 -1.31 4.84
C PHE A 95 -9.46 -2.81 4.55
N PRO A 96 -10.26 -3.56 5.33
CA PRO A 96 -10.32 -5.02 5.22
C PRO A 96 -10.57 -5.52 3.77
N ASN A 97 -9.65 -6.34 3.26
CA ASN A 97 -9.79 -7.01 1.96
C ASN A 97 -10.25 -8.48 2.08
N TYR A 98 -10.61 -8.90 3.29
CA TYR A 98 -11.15 -10.21 3.62
C TYR A 98 -12.63 -10.11 4.02
N ASP A 99 -13.32 -11.23 4.15
CA ASP A 99 -14.75 -11.24 4.50
C ASP A 99 -14.97 -10.70 5.93
N SER A 100 -15.56 -9.51 6.02
CA SER A 100 -15.83 -8.79 7.27
C SER A 100 -17.07 -7.92 7.10
N ALA A 101 -17.66 -7.44 8.21
CA ALA A 101 -18.80 -6.52 8.09
C ALA A 101 -18.43 -5.24 7.30
N PRO A 102 -17.30 -4.54 7.59
CA PRO A 102 -16.90 -3.36 6.82
C PRO A 102 -16.70 -3.66 5.32
N SER A 103 -16.05 -4.76 4.97
CA SER A 103 -15.79 -5.10 3.56
C SER A 103 -17.05 -5.52 2.79
N ARG A 104 -18.11 -5.96 3.47
CA ARG A 104 -19.43 -6.21 2.86
C ARG A 104 -20.25 -4.94 2.72
N GLU A 105 -20.14 -4.02 3.68
CA GLU A 105 -20.85 -2.74 3.67
C GLU A 105 -20.26 -1.74 2.67
N GLN A 106 -18.94 -1.75 2.47
CA GLN A 106 -18.21 -0.84 1.59
C GLN A 106 -17.22 -1.63 0.70
N PRO A 107 -17.72 -2.44 -0.25
CA PRO A 107 -16.87 -3.28 -1.10
C PRO A 107 -15.86 -2.49 -1.93
N GLU A 108 -16.16 -1.25 -2.32
CA GLU A 108 -15.30 -0.36 -3.10
C GLU A 108 -14.02 0.09 -2.36
N TYR A 109 -13.97 -0.07 -1.04
CA TYR A 109 -12.79 0.26 -0.24
C TYR A 109 -11.95 -0.95 0.14
N ARG A 110 -12.32 -2.18 -0.28
CA ARG A 110 -11.54 -3.39 0.03
C ARG A 110 -10.08 -3.21 -0.33
N GLY A 111 -9.19 -3.41 0.65
CA GLY A 111 -7.75 -3.28 0.47
C GLY A 111 -7.25 -1.85 0.38
N LEU A 112 -8.11 -0.83 0.41
CA LEU A 112 -7.68 0.55 0.28
C LEU A 112 -6.69 0.90 1.40
N VAL A 113 -5.52 1.36 1.00
CA VAL A 113 -4.44 1.72 1.92
C VAL A 113 -4.64 3.15 2.40
N CYS A 114 -4.65 3.31 3.71
CA CYS A 114 -4.54 4.61 4.35
C CYS A 114 -3.07 5.04 4.36
N LEU A 115 -2.71 5.86 3.38
CA LEU A 115 -1.36 6.43 3.25
C LEU A 115 -1.09 7.62 4.20
N GLY A 116 -2.05 8.00 5.06
CA GLY A 116 -1.86 9.02 6.09
C GLY A 116 -1.30 10.35 5.56
N ASP A 117 -0.27 10.87 6.23
CA ASP A 117 0.40 12.14 5.89
C ASP A 117 1.03 12.16 4.50
N LEU A 118 1.34 10.98 3.94
CA LEU A 118 1.87 10.84 2.58
C LEU A 118 0.88 11.39 1.54
N LEU A 119 -0.42 11.42 1.88
CA LEU A 119 -1.47 12.10 1.11
C LEU A 119 -1.93 13.43 1.72
N GLY A 120 -1.72 13.62 3.03
CA GLY A 120 -2.00 14.89 3.72
C GLY A 120 -1.23 16.08 3.13
N ASP A 121 0.02 15.85 2.74
CA ASP A 121 0.90 16.81 2.07
C ASP A 121 1.22 16.39 0.62
N PHE A 122 0.26 15.74 -0.07
CA PHE A 122 0.48 15.32 -1.45
C PHE A 122 0.89 16.50 -2.33
N THR A 123 1.98 16.31 -3.07
CA THR A 123 2.42 17.21 -4.13
C THR A 123 2.51 16.41 -5.43
N PRO A 124 2.28 17.04 -6.61
CA PRO A 124 2.51 16.39 -7.90
C PRO A 124 3.93 15.82 -8.06
N GLU A 125 4.88 16.28 -7.25
CA GLU A 125 6.26 15.82 -7.15
C GLU A 125 6.47 14.58 -6.26
N LEU A 126 5.39 13.92 -5.82
CA LEU A 126 5.47 12.66 -5.06
C LEU A 126 6.41 11.67 -5.75
N ASP A 127 7.41 11.19 -5.01
CA ASP A 127 8.37 10.20 -5.49
C ASP A 127 7.75 8.79 -5.42
N PHE A 128 7.52 8.19 -6.58
CA PHE A 128 6.95 6.85 -6.69
C PHE A 128 7.89 5.75 -6.20
N GLY A 129 9.21 5.94 -6.23
CA GLY A 129 10.15 5.02 -5.59
C GLY A 129 9.97 5.01 -4.07
N ALA A 130 9.78 6.19 -3.47
CA ALA A 130 9.48 6.32 -2.05
C ALA A 130 8.09 5.75 -1.69
N LEU A 131 7.09 5.90 -2.57
CA LEU A 131 5.79 5.26 -2.42
C LEU A 131 5.91 3.73 -2.44
N CYS A 132 6.65 3.15 -3.39
CA CYS A 132 6.90 1.71 -3.44
C CYS A 132 7.63 1.20 -2.20
N GLN A 133 8.64 1.92 -1.71
CA GLN A 133 9.31 1.59 -0.45
C GLN A 133 8.33 1.62 0.73
N THR A 134 7.46 2.63 0.80
CA THR A 134 6.44 2.73 1.86
C THR A 134 5.47 1.54 1.83
N ILE A 135 5.07 1.08 0.63
CA ILE A 135 4.21 -0.10 0.48
C ILE A 135 4.91 -1.37 1.01
N VAL A 136 6.19 -1.55 0.70
CA VAL A 136 6.96 -2.70 1.23
C VAL A 136 7.11 -2.60 2.75
N ASP A 137 7.35 -1.40 3.28
CA ASP A 137 7.49 -1.18 4.71
C ASP A 137 6.17 -1.40 5.47
N LEU A 138 5.02 -1.02 4.89
CA LEU A 138 3.69 -1.30 5.42
C LEU A 138 3.48 -2.80 5.66
N ALA A 139 3.86 -3.66 4.72
CA ALA A 139 3.74 -5.11 4.90
C ALA A 139 4.49 -5.60 6.14
N GLY A 140 5.69 -5.06 6.38
CA GLY A 140 6.53 -5.37 7.53
C GLY A 140 6.17 -4.63 8.81
N PHE A 141 5.08 -3.85 8.83
CA PHE A 141 4.70 -2.95 9.93
C PHE A 141 5.80 -1.94 10.28
N ARG A 142 6.51 -1.44 9.28
CA ARG A 142 7.58 -0.45 9.44
C ARG A 142 7.13 0.91 8.94
N GLY A 143 7.72 1.96 9.49
CA GLY A 143 7.66 3.31 8.95
C GLY A 143 6.32 4.04 9.09
N VAL A 144 5.23 3.34 9.42
CA VAL A 144 3.88 3.91 9.38
C VAL A 144 3.29 4.03 10.77
N GLY A 145 2.75 5.21 11.07
CA GLY A 145 1.93 5.43 12.25
C GLY A 145 0.67 4.55 12.19
N ILE A 146 0.48 3.72 13.21
CA ILE A 146 -0.80 3.05 13.43
C ILE A 146 -1.85 4.15 13.63
N VAL A 147 -2.99 4.00 12.95
CA VAL A 147 -4.11 4.95 12.93
C VAL A 147 -4.23 5.74 14.24
N ASP A 148 -4.12 7.06 14.13
CA ASP A 148 -4.26 7.97 15.27
C ASP A 148 -5.64 7.79 15.89
N VAL A 149 -5.73 7.76 17.21
CA VAL A 149 -7.01 7.75 17.92
C VAL A 149 -7.38 9.16 18.36
N ASP A 150 -8.64 9.52 18.22
CA ASP A 150 -9.20 10.76 18.73
C ASP A 150 -9.18 10.77 20.27
N ASP A 151 -9.61 11.90 20.87
CA ASP A 151 -9.65 12.05 22.33
C ASP A 151 -10.56 11.03 23.05
N ASN A 152 -11.41 10.31 22.30
CA ASN A 152 -12.28 9.24 22.81
C ASN A 152 -11.67 7.84 22.65
N GLY A 153 -10.47 7.73 22.07
CA GLY A 153 -9.84 6.45 21.75
C GLY A 153 -10.38 5.80 20.48
N GLU A 154 -11.18 6.53 19.68
CA GLU A 154 -11.70 6.05 18.40
C GLU A 154 -10.74 6.43 17.26
N PRO A 155 -10.45 5.54 16.31
CA PRO A 155 -9.50 5.85 15.25
C PRO A 155 -9.99 7.00 14.34
N SER A 156 -9.10 7.94 14.05
CA SER A 156 -9.34 9.21 13.35
C SER A 156 -9.23 9.13 11.82
N ALA A 157 -8.76 8.00 11.27
CA ALA A 157 -8.74 7.77 9.84
C ALA A 157 -10.12 7.33 9.33
N ASN A 158 -10.49 7.77 8.12
CA ASN A 158 -11.76 7.39 7.49
C ASN A 158 -11.74 5.96 6.91
N PHE A 159 -10.56 5.39 6.68
CA PHE A 159 -10.38 4.08 6.03
C PHE A 159 -9.29 3.30 6.77
N TYR A 160 -9.68 2.27 7.52
CA TYR A 160 -8.76 1.44 8.29
C TYR A 160 -9.44 0.14 8.70
N ASP A 161 -8.66 -0.86 9.11
CA ASP A 161 -9.17 -2.08 9.72
C ASP A 161 -9.23 -1.93 11.24
N LYS A 162 -10.46 -1.76 11.76
CA LYS A 162 -10.70 -1.61 13.21
C LYS A 162 -10.34 -2.87 13.99
N ALA A 163 -10.55 -4.06 13.43
CA ALA A 163 -10.20 -5.30 14.10
C ALA A 163 -8.68 -5.41 14.24
N ALA A 164 -7.94 -5.13 13.16
CA ALA A 164 -6.49 -5.05 13.22
C ALA A 164 -6.02 -3.98 14.20
N ALA A 165 -6.51 -2.75 14.13
CA ALA A 165 -6.11 -1.68 15.05
C ALA A 165 -6.29 -2.06 16.53
N VAL A 166 -7.44 -2.64 16.89
CA VAL A 166 -7.70 -3.12 18.25
C VAL A 166 -6.75 -4.26 18.62
N TRP A 167 -6.55 -5.23 17.73
CA TRP A 167 -5.64 -6.34 17.97
C TRP A 167 -4.20 -5.86 18.21
N PHE A 168 -3.70 -4.95 17.36
CA PHE A 168 -2.35 -4.38 17.46
C PHE A 168 -2.16 -3.60 18.76
N SER A 169 -3.15 -2.80 19.17
CA SER A 169 -3.07 -2.06 20.44
C SER A 169 -2.87 -2.96 21.67
N ARG A 170 -3.35 -4.22 21.59
CA ARG A 170 -3.27 -5.20 22.68
C ARG A 170 -2.10 -6.17 22.54
N ASN A 171 -1.57 -6.33 21.33
CA ASN A 171 -0.62 -7.41 20.99
C ASN A 171 0.67 -6.91 20.32
N ALA A 172 0.94 -5.59 20.28
CA ALA A 172 2.13 -5.04 19.61
C ALA A 172 3.45 -5.72 20.03
N GLY A 173 3.59 -6.09 21.32
CA GLY A 173 4.76 -6.81 21.83
C GLY A 173 4.96 -8.22 21.28
N ARG A 174 3.92 -8.84 20.69
CA ARG A 174 3.94 -10.19 20.10
C ARG A 174 4.28 -10.18 18.61
N LEU A 175 4.34 -9.01 17.97
CA LEU A 175 4.57 -8.92 16.53
C LEU A 175 5.92 -9.55 16.13
N ALA A 176 6.97 -9.28 16.90
CA ALA A 176 8.28 -9.86 16.69
C ALA A 176 8.30 -11.39 16.80
N ASP A 177 7.42 -11.97 17.62
CA ASP A 177 7.30 -13.42 17.77
C ASP A 177 6.58 -14.05 16.57
N LEU A 178 5.62 -13.34 15.98
CA LEU A 178 4.78 -13.86 14.89
C LEU A 178 5.43 -13.74 13.52
N ILE A 179 6.07 -12.60 13.22
CA ILE A 179 6.65 -12.33 11.89
C ILE A 179 8.18 -12.21 11.90
N GLY A 180 8.80 -12.41 13.07
CA GLY A 180 10.24 -12.34 13.27
C GLY A 180 10.75 -10.95 13.63
N ALA A 181 11.74 -10.88 14.53
CA ALA A 181 12.29 -9.62 15.08
C ALA A 181 12.91 -8.69 14.02
N ALA A 182 13.44 -9.24 12.92
CA ALA A 182 13.97 -8.44 11.82
C ALA A 182 12.85 -7.79 10.98
N ALA A 183 11.66 -8.39 10.93
CA ALA A 183 10.48 -7.82 10.28
C ALA A 183 9.84 -6.76 11.19
N ALA A 184 9.63 -7.10 12.47
CA ALA A 184 8.88 -6.34 13.46
C ALA A 184 9.58 -5.11 14.06
N THR A 185 10.64 -4.60 13.44
CA THR A 185 11.21 -3.29 13.84
C THR A 185 10.21 -2.19 13.51
N LEU A 186 9.27 -1.94 14.43
CA LEU A 186 8.54 -0.68 14.49
C LEU A 186 9.59 0.43 14.60
N PRO A 187 9.69 1.38 13.67
CA PRO A 187 10.49 2.56 13.92
C PRO A 187 9.82 3.34 15.05
N GLY A 188 10.40 3.23 16.24
CA GLY A 188 9.86 3.79 17.47
C GLY A 188 9.54 2.70 18.48
N GLY A 189 10.45 2.49 19.44
CA GLY A 189 10.14 1.77 20.67
C GLY A 189 8.96 2.39 21.44
N PRO A 190 8.61 1.84 22.62
CA PRO A 190 7.40 2.23 23.34
C PRO A 190 7.46 3.71 23.71
N GLY A 191 6.70 4.54 23.00
CA GLY A 191 6.64 5.98 23.28
C GLY A 191 6.76 6.87 22.05
N ARG A 192 5.84 6.74 21.11
CA ARG A 192 5.05 7.86 20.56
C ARG A 192 3.96 7.28 19.68
N LEU A 193 2.73 7.26 20.19
CA LEU A 193 1.57 7.49 19.33
C LEU A 193 1.90 8.79 18.58
N TRP A 194 2.16 8.68 17.28
CA TRP A 194 2.52 9.82 16.46
C TRP A 194 1.28 10.69 16.36
N ARG A 195 1.23 11.81 17.10
CA ARG A 195 0.10 12.74 17.10
C ARG A 195 0.18 13.62 15.86
N GLY A 196 -0.57 13.32 14.82
CA GLY A 196 -0.73 14.20 13.67
C GLY A 196 -2.17 14.21 13.18
N GLY A 197 -2.87 15.28 13.55
CA GLY A 197 -4.28 15.52 13.23
C GLY A 197 -4.53 15.91 11.78
N GLY A 198 -4.24 15.01 10.84
CA GLY A 198 -4.63 15.15 9.44
C GLY A 198 -5.89 14.33 9.14
N SER A 199 -7.05 14.97 9.05
CA SER A 199 -8.24 14.30 8.51
C SER A 199 -8.15 14.27 6.99
N TYR A 200 -7.91 13.10 6.40
CA TYR A 200 -7.90 12.93 4.95
C TYR A 200 -9.18 12.21 4.47
N ARG A 201 -9.84 12.77 3.45
CA ARG A 201 -10.95 12.14 2.73
C ARG A 201 -10.43 11.65 1.39
N ASN A 202 -10.22 10.34 1.24
CA ASN A 202 -10.09 9.75 -0.09
C ASN A 202 -11.36 10.05 -0.88
N GLN A 203 -11.23 10.77 -1.99
CA GLN A 203 -12.22 10.70 -3.07
C GLN A 203 -11.83 9.48 -3.91
N VAL A 204 -12.23 8.29 -3.48
CA VAL A 204 -12.08 7.11 -4.32
C VAL A 204 -13.09 7.26 -5.45
N GLU A 205 -12.59 7.51 -6.67
CA GLU A 205 -13.41 7.22 -7.85
C GLU A 205 -13.61 5.70 -7.85
N PRO A 206 -14.85 5.19 -7.78
CA PRO A 206 -15.08 3.75 -7.74
C PRO A 206 -14.41 3.13 -8.97
N LEU A 207 -13.56 2.14 -8.73
CA LEU A 207 -13.08 1.27 -9.78
C LEU A 207 -14.34 0.78 -10.53
N GLY A 208 -14.37 0.96 -11.85
CA GLY A 208 -15.46 0.48 -12.68
C GLY A 208 -15.69 -1.03 -12.49
N PRO A 209 -16.74 -1.60 -13.09
CA PRO A 209 -16.98 -3.04 -13.00
C PRO A 209 -15.71 -3.83 -13.32
N GLU A 210 -15.43 -4.89 -12.55
CA GLU A 210 -14.25 -5.75 -12.66
C GLU A 210 -14.16 -6.42 -14.04
N GLU A 211 -13.63 -5.69 -15.02
CA GLU A 211 -13.04 -6.33 -16.20
C GLU A 211 -11.70 -6.96 -15.77
N PRO A 212 -11.35 -8.15 -16.29
CA PRO A 212 -10.08 -8.79 -15.97
C PRO A 212 -8.94 -7.86 -16.39
N ARG A 213 -8.18 -7.38 -15.40
CA ARG A 213 -7.02 -6.51 -15.62
C ARG A 213 -5.94 -7.30 -16.35
N VAL A 214 -5.46 -6.76 -17.47
CA VAL A 214 -4.39 -7.38 -18.26
C VAL A 214 -3.09 -6.66 -17.95
N PHE A 215 -2.29 -7.25 -17.08
CA PHE A 215 -0.98 -6.72 -16.70
C PHE A 215 0.15 -7.33 -17.53
N ARG A 216 1.22 -6.55 -17.74
CA ARG A 216 2.48 -6.95 -18.39
C ARG A 216 3.65 -6.70 -17.46
N THR A 217 4.59 -7.63 -17.38
CA THR A 217 5.78 -7.49 -16.54
C THR A 217 6.70 -6.37 -17.06
N LEU A 218 7.09 -5.44 -16.19
CA LEU A 218 8.15 -4.49 -16.52
C LEU A 218 9.47 -5.26 -16.71
N PRO A 219 10.29 -4.92 -17.72
CA PRO A 219 11.53 -5.62 -17.98
C PRO A 219 12.45 -5.58 -16.75
N SER A 220 12.59 -6.73 -16.09
CA SER A 220 13.61 -6.96 -15.07
C SER A 220 14.98 -6.86 -15.74
N SER A 221 15.93 -6.18 -15.10
CA SER A 221 17.31 -6.02 -15.59
C SER A 221 18.11 -7.33 -15.68
N ARG A 222 17.49 -8.51 -15.54
CA ARG A 222 18.12 -9.81 -15.81
C ARG A 222 18.18 -10.07 -17.33
N GLY A 223 19.18 -9.49 -17.98
CA GLY A 223 19.56 -9.92 -19.33
C GLY A 223 20.27 -8.88 -20.19
N VAL A 224 21.32 -8.22 -19.68
CA VAL A 224 22.36 -7.70 -20.60
C VAL A 224 23.49 -8.70 -20.62
N ASP A 225 23.39 -9.65 -21.54
CA ASP A 225 24.48 -10.56 -21.89
C ASP A 225 25.56 -9.74 -22.61
N PHE A 226 26.59 -9.31 -21.88
CA PHE A 226 27.81 -8.79 -22.49
C PHE A 226 28.63 -9.96 -23.04
N GLY A 227 28.14 -10.57 -24.11
CA GLY A 227 28.90 -11.50 -24.94
C GLY A 227 29.99 -10.75 -25.69
N GLY A 228 31.20 -10.79 -25.11
CA GLY A 228 32.42 -10.23 -25.68
C GLY A 228 32.76 -10.78 -27.07
N ARG A 229 33.39 -9.92 -27.86
CA ARG A 229 34.06 -10.24 -29.13
C ARG A 229 35.27 -11.12 -28.92
#